data_AF-A0A9D5KGP0-F1
#
_entry.id   AF-A0A9D5KGP0-F1
#
_cell.length_a   1.000
_cell.length_b   1.000
_cell.length_c   1.000
_cell.angle_alpha   90.00
_cell.angle_beta   90.00
_cell.angle_gamma   90.00
#
_symmetry.space_group_name_H-M   'P 1'
#
loop_
_entity.id
_entity.type
_entity.pdbx_description
1 polymer ?
#
loop_
_entity_poly.entity_id
_entity_poly.type
_entity_poly.pdbx_seq_one_letter_code
_entity_poly.pdbx_strand_id
1 'polypeptide(L)'
;MAVADAGAQYSAAALYHARSQRHNASLRQRDHVSRAVRAGGRRLRRDPHAGQRACGCRHHTPGQSEPRPAYPGVTRDNGIVLGIETSCDETSVALVRDNDIIANAVFTQEQHSLFGGVVPEIASREHIKKIAPLCRGVLDRTATAPRDLSLIAVTDSPGLAGALLVGISYALGVHCSWGVPVIGVNHLEGHIVSVTLENPALQFPFVALVVSGGHTALYHVAGYGDYRCLGRTIDDAAGEAFDKVGKLLGFGYPAGRAIEQEAAACVSADRIGFPVARLDTRNSDFSFSGLKTAVMNLVRQQQADGAELDKPLLAKSVQEAIVDTLATKALR
;
A
#
# COMPACT_ATOMS: atom_id res chain seq x y z
N MET A 1 -17.46 26.00 2.36
CA MET A 1 -17.34 25.46 3.73
C MET A 1 -17.70 24.00 3.65
N ALA A 2 -16.81 23.02 3.78
CA ALA A 2 -15.72 22.94 4.76
C ALA A 2 -14.34 22.69 4.13
N VAL A 3 -13.41 23.51 4.59
CA VAL A 3 -11.95 23.31 4.64
C VAL A 3 -11.65 22.80 6.06
N ALA A 4 -10.57 22.04 6.22
CA ALA A 4 -10.00 21.47 7.46
C ALA A 4 -10.72 20.18 7.93
N ASP A 5 -10.00 19.06 8.11
CA ASP A 5 -9.02 18.92 9.19
C ASP A 5 -7.79 18.09 8.77
N ALA A 6 -6.72 18.80 8.38
CA ALA A 6 -5.36 18.27 8.25
C ALA A 6 -4.55 18.93 9.38
N GLY A 7 -4.54 18.29 10.55
CA GLY A 7 -4.08 18.93 11.77
C GLY A 7 -3.71 17.98 12.90
N ALA A 8 -3.01 16.87 12.62
CA ALA A 8 -2.35 16.07 13.67
C ALA A 8 -1.25 15.15 13.10
N GLN A 9 -0.23 15.69 12.44
CA GLN A 9 0.91 14.90 11.96
C GLN A 9 2.25 15.56 12.28
N TYR A 10 2.54 15.85 13.55
CA TYR A 10 3.92 16.13 13.99
C TYR A 10 4.10 15.65 15.43
N SER A 11 4.71 14.47 15.62
CA SER A 11 5.25 14.02 16.92
C SER A 11 6.26 12.87 16.81
N ALA A 12 6.18 12.00 15.79
CA ALA A 12 7.07 10.82 15.71
C ALA A 12 8.55 11.15 15.41
N ALA A 13 8.82 12.17 14.57
CA ALA A 13 10.20 12.55 14.22
C ALA A 13 10.97 13.20 15.38
N ALA A 14 10.28 13.94 16.25
CA ALA A 14 10.89 14.60 17.42
C ALA A 14 11.27 13.59 18.53
N LEU A 15 10.51 12.49 18.66
CA LEU A 15 10.77 11.45 19.66
C LEU A 15 11.92 10.52 19.27
N TYR A 16 12.22 10.36 17.97
CA TYR A 16 13.33 9.52 17.51
C TYR A 16 14.70 10.18 17.72
N HIS A 17 14.78 11.50 17.57
CA HIS A 17 16.04 12.24 17.71
C HIS A 17 16.59 12.23 19.15
N ALA A 18 15.71 12.13 20.16
CA ALA A 18 16.11 12.02 21.57
C ALA A 18 16.58 10.60 21.98
N ARG A 19 16.25 9.55 21.20
CA ARG A 19 16.61 8.16 21.51
C ARG A 19 17.95 7.71 20.95
N SER A 20 18.41 8.26 19.81
CA SER A 20 19.69 7.84 19.21
C SER A 20 20.92 8.17 20.07
N GLN A 21 20.83 9.20 20.91
CA GLN A 21 21.92 9.60 21.82
C GLN A 21 22.11 8.65 23.01
N ARG A 22 21.10 7.85 23.39
CA ARG A 22 21.20 6.91 24.53
C ARG A 22 21.65 5.50 24.13
N HIS A 23 21.54 5.13 22.85
CA HIS A 23 21.88 3.78 22.38
C HIS A 23 23.38 3.60 22.05
N ASN A 24 24.11 4.69 21.78
CA ASN A 24 25.54 4.64 21.48
C ASN A 24 26.44 4.42 22.71
N ALA A 25 25.90 4.45 23.93
CA ALA A 25 26.67 4.23 25.16
C ALA A 25 26.73 2.74 25.60
N SER A 26 25.88 1.86 25.08
CA SER A 26 25.76 0.47 25.57
C SER A 26 26.35 -0.62 24.65
N LEU A 27 26.90 -0.25 23.49
CA LEU A 27 27.47 -1.19 22.52
C LEU A 27 28.98 -1.47 22.70
N ARG A 28 29.61 -0.98 23.77
CA ARG A 28 31.00 -1.30 24.13
C ARG A 28 31.09 -2.24 25.34
N GLN A 29 30.42 -3.38 25.28
CA GLN A 29 30.70 -4.53 26.17
C GLN A 29 29.81 -5.69 25.75
N ARG A 30 30.37 -6.63 24.95
CA ARG A 30 30.06 -8.08 24.92
C ARG A 30 30.65 -8.69 23.65
N ASP A 31 31.98 -8.79 23.63
CA ASP A 31 32.69 -9.82 22.86
C ASP A 31 33.14 -10.88 23.86
N HIS A 32 32.59 -12.09 23.77
CA HIS A 32 33.27 -13.39 23.97
C HIS A 32 32.26 -14.54 24.21
N VAL A 33 32.70 -15.74 23.81
CA VAL A 33 32.17 -17.10 24.09
C VAL A 33 31.11 -17.60 23.08
N SER A 34 31.22 -18.72 22.35
CA SER A 34 32.28 -19.72 22.14
C SER A 34 31.93 -20.61 20.90
N ARG A 35 32.98 -21.21 20.32
CA ARG A 35 32.97 -22.21 19.23
C ARG A 35 32.75 -23.65 19.74
N ALA A 36 32.52 -24.54 18.75
CA ALA A 36 32.53 -26.03 18.74
C ALA A 36 31.16 -26.67 19.04
N VAL A 37 30.60 -27.55 18.20
CA VAL A 37 31.10 -28.90 17.87
C VAL A 37 30.76 -29.31 16.42
N ARG A 38 31.70 -30.00 15.75
CA ARG A 38 31.54 -30.73 14.48
C ARG A 38 31.56 -32.24 14.73
N ALA A 39 31.01 -32.98 13.76
CA ALA A 39 31.07 -34.43 13.45
C ALA A 39 29.76 -35.16 13.76
N GLY A 40 29.19 -36.01 12.91
CA GLY A 40 29.55 -36.52 11.58
C GLY A 40 28.50 -37.58 11.21
N GLY A 41 28.08 -37.66 9.94
CA GLY A 41 27.11 -38.67 9.50
C GLY A 41 26.81 -38.60 8.01
N ARG A 42 27.53 -39.40 7.22
CA ARG A 42 27.26 -39.63 5.79
C ARG A 42 26.00 -40.48 5.63
N ARG A 43 25.01 -40.01 4.86
CA ARG A 43 24.04 -40.87 4.16
C ARG A 43 23.88 -40.43 2.72
N LEU A 44 23.77 -41.43 1.86
CA LEU A 44 23.78 -41.37 0.41
C LEU A 44 22.44 -40.86 -0.16
N ARG A 45 22.59 -40.00 -1.17
CA ARG A 45 21.70 -39.50 -2.22
C ARG A 45 20.32 -40.15 -2.40
N ARG A 46 19.29 -39.29 -2.51
CA ARG A 46 18.29 -39.34 -3.59
C ARG A 46 17.98 -37.91 -4.06
N ASP A 47 18.15 -37.70 -5.35
CA ASP A 47 17.93 -36.45 -6.09
C ASP A 47 16.43 -36.34 -6.43
N PRO A 48 15.68 -35.31 -5.98
CA PRO A 48 14.26 -35.19 -6.30
C PRO A 48 13.99 -34.51 -7.65
N HIS A 49 15.00 -34.17 -8.45
CA HIS A 49 14.84 -33.40 -9.69
C HIS A 49 14.81 -34.25 -10.98
N ALA A 50 14.07 -35.37 -10.96
CA ALA A 50 13.79 -36.15 -12.17
C ALA A 50 12.29 -36.13 -12.48
N GLY A 51 11.79 -35.01 -13.02
CA GLY A 51 10.41 -34.97 -13.50
C GLY A 51 9.78 -33.59 -13.68
N GLN A 52 10.44 -32.64 -14.36
CA GLN A 52 9.72 -31.47 -14.91
C GLN A 52 10.19 -31.21 -16.33
N ARG A 53 9.29 -31.52 -17.27
CA ARG A 53 9.41 -31.23 -18.70
C ARG A 53 9.36 -29.72 -18.90
N ALA A 54 10.19 -29.24 -19.82
CA ALA A 54 10.40 -27.85 -20.16
C ALA A 54 9.08 -27.11 -20.49
N CYS A 55 8.80 -26.03 -19.73
CA CYS A 55 7.97 -24.92 -20.18
C CYS A 55 8.90 -23.73 -20.40
N GLY A 56 8.98 -23.25 -21.64
CA GLY A 56 9.89 -22.18 -22.08
C GLY A 56 9.46 -20.80 -21.60
N CYS A 57 9.50 -20.55 -20.30
CA CYS A 57 9.33 -19.22 -19.73
C CYS A 57 10.68 -18.50 -19.82
N ARG A 58 10.82 -17.56 -20.75
CA ARG A 58 11.99 -16.68 -20.78
C ARG A 58 12.04 -15.90 -19.46
N HIS A 59 13.11 -16.07 -18.69
CA HIS A 59 13.41 -15.23 -17.55
C HIS A 59 13.58 -13.79 -18.04
N HIS A 60 12.64 -12.92 -17.68
CA HIS A 60 12.77 -11.49 -17.92
C HIS A 60 13.71 -10.93 -16.86
N THR A 61 14.95 -10.66 -17.24
CA THR A 61 15.88 -9.83 -16.46
C THR A 61 15.26 -8.43 -16.30
N PRO A 62 15.18 -7.87 -15.07
CA PRO A 62 14.72 -6.51 -14.86
C PRO A 62 15.82 -5.54 -15.31
N GLY A 63 15.84 -5.24 -16.60
CA GLY A 63 16.72 -4.27 -17.21
C GLY A 63 15.86 -3.33 -18.06
N GLN A 64 15.80 -2.07 -17.62
CA GLN A 64 15.33 -0.89 -18.35
C GLN A 64 13.97 -1.06 -19.04
N SER A 65 12.90 -0.60 -18.37
CA SER A 65 11.65 -0.29 -19.07
C SER A 65 11.97 0.74 -20.16
N GLU A 66 11.75 0.38 -21.42
CA GLU A 66 11.84 1.35 -22.51
C GLU A 66 10.94 2.56 -22.18
N PRO A 67 11.39 3.80 -22.46
CA PRO A 67 10.56 4.98 -22.26
C PRO A 67 9.26 4.80 -23.03
N ARG A 68 8.12 4.90 -22.32
CA ARG A 68 6.80 4.81 -22.95
C ARG A 68 6.74 5.84 -24.09
N PRO A 69 6.28 5.45 -25.29
CA PRO A 69 6.23 6.38 -26.41
C PRO A 69 5.38 7.60 -26.03
N ALA A 70 5.80 8.78 -26.47
CA ALA A 70 4.96 9.98 -26.37
C ALA A 70 3.63 9.69 -27.07
N TYR A 71 2.51 9.84 -26.35
CA TYR A 71 1.18 9.57 -26.89
C TYR A 71 0.88 10.60 -27.99
N PRO A 72 0.73 10.19 -29.25
CA PRO A 72 0.45 11.12 -30.35
C PRO A 72 -0.83 11.88 -30.06
N GLY A 73 -0.77 13.20 -29.99
CA GLY A 73 -1.94 14.08 -29.80
C GLY A 73 -2.17 14.61 -28.38
N VAL A 74 -1.39 14.20 -27.38
CA VAL A 74 -1.44 14.82 -26.04
C VAL A 74 -0.43 15.96 -25.99
N THR A 75 -0.87 17.19 -26.20
CA THR A 75 -0.04 18.39 -25.99
C THR A 75 -0.10 18.78 -24.51
N ARG A 76 0.99 19.34 -23.98
CA ARG A 76 1.06 19.86 -22.59
C ARG A 76 0.22 21.13 -22.37
N ASP A 77 -0.49 21.60 -23.39
CA ASP A 77 -1.12 22.93 -23.36
C ASP A 77 -2.47 22.87 -22.63
N ASN A 78 -2.48 23.35 -21.37
CA ASN A 78 -3.66 23.80 -20.59
C ASN A 78 -4.88 22.85 -20.49
N GLY A 79 -4.73 21.60 -20.89
CA GLY A 79 -5.81 20.62 -20.97
C GLY A 79 -6.24 20.10 -19.61
N ILE A 80 -7.56 19.92 -19.41
CA ILE A 80 -8.06 19.20 -18.25
C ILE A 80 -7.92 17.70 -18.50
N VAL A 81 -7.43 16.96 -17.50
CA VAL A 81 -7.36 15.50 -17.49
C VAL A 81 -8.49 14.96 -16.62
N LEU A 82 -9.28 14.03 -17.17
CA LEU A 82 -10.27 13.26 -16.42
C LEU A 82 -9.61 11.97 -15.89
N GLY A 83 -9.33 11.91 -14.59
CA GLY A 83 -8.83 10.73 -13.90
C GLY A 83 -9.96 9.80 -13.45
N ILE A 84 -9.81 8.49 -13.65
CA ILE A 84 -10.76 7.44 -13.27
C ILE A 84 -10.01 6.31 -12.57
N GLU A 85 -10.45 5.97 -11.35
CA GLU A 85 -9.85 4.93 -10.51
C GLU A 85 -10.94 3.96 -10.01
N THR A 86 -10.77 2.68 -10.33
CA THR A 86 -11.70 1.57 -10.02
C THR A 86 -10.95 0.26 -9.75
N SER A 87 -9.73 0.31 -9.22
CA SER A 87 -8.87 -0.88 -9.04
C SER A 87 -9.33 -1.83 -7.93
N CYS A 88 -10.04 -1.33 -6.91
CA CYS A 88 -10.42 -2.12 -5.74
C CYS A 88 -11.89 -1.89 -5.32
N ASP A 89 -12.14 -1.16 -4.23
CA ASP A 89 -13.45 -0.95 -3.60
C ASP A 89 -13.83 0.54 -3.51
N GLU A 90 -13.09 1.39 -4.21
CA GLU A 90 -13.36 2.82 -4.33
C GLU A 90 -13.59 3.19 -5.80
N THR A 91 -14.68 3.89 -6.07
CA THR A 91 -14.90 4.52 -7.39
C THR A 91 -14.54 5.98 -7.27
N SER A 92 -13.49 6.39 -7.95
CA SER A 92 -12.97 7.74 -7.84
C SER A 92 -12.86 8.38 -9.21
N VAL A 93 -13.27 9.65 -9.28
CA VAL A 93 -13.16 10.49 -10.48
C VAL A 93 -12.58 11.83 -10.09
N ALA A 94 -11.64 12.36 -10.88
CA ALA A 94 -11.06 13.68 -10.66
C ALA A 94 -10.85 14.42 -11.97
N LEU A 95 -10.93 15.75 -11.91
CA LEU A 95 -10.46 16.67 -12.94
C LEU A 95 -9.18 17.32 -12.44
N VAL A 96 -8.11 17.18 -13.21
CA VAL A 96 -6.79 17.73 -12.90
C VAL A 96 -6.37 18.62 -14.05
N ARG A 97 -5.78 19.78 -13.74
CA ARG A 97 -5.09 20.62 -14.72
C ARG A 97 -3.72 20.92 -14.17
N ASP A 98 -2.69 20.60 -14.95
CA ASP A 98 -1.30 20.64 -14.50
C ASP A 98 -1.12 19.79 -13.22
N ASN A 99 -0.81 20.41 -12.09
CA ASN A 99 -0.70 19.75 -10.78
C ASN A 99 -1.84 20.14 -9.82
N ASP A 100 -2.87 20.84 -10.31
CA ASP A 100 -4.00 21.29 -9.50
C ASP A 100 -5.22 20.38 -9.68
N ILE A 101 -5.79 19.93 -8.56
CA ILE A 101 -7.05 19.19 -8.54
C ILE A 101 -8.20 20.21 -8.64
N ILE A 102 -8.85 20.27 -9.80
CA ILE A 102 -10.01 21.16 -10.04
C ILE A 102 -11.23 20.66 -9.25
N ALA A 103 -11.48 19.34 -9.32
CA ALA A 103 -12.55 18.69 -8.60
C ALA A 103 -12.24 17.20 -8.45
N ASN A 104 -12.69 16.60 -7.36
CA ASN A 104 -12.65 15.15 -7.16
C ASN A 104 -13.95 14.67 -6.52
N ALA A 105 -14.25 13.39 -6.73
CA ALA A 105 -15.31 12.69 -6.03
C ALA A 105 -14.89 11.23 -5.84
N VAL A 106 -15.14 10.72 -4.63
CA VAL A 106 -14.82 9.34 -4.23
C VAL A 106 -16.09 8.70 -3.68
N PHE A 107 -16.36 7.47 -4.08
CA PHE A 107 -17.35 6.61 -3.48
C PHE A 107 -16.68 5.35 -2.94
N THR A 108 -16.67 5.21 -1.62
CA THR A 108 -16.15 4.04 -0.90
C THR A 108 -17.27 3.02 -0.65
N GLN A 109 -16.99 1.74 -0.89
CA GLN A 109 -17.98 0.67 -0.81
C GLN A 109 -18.07 0.04 0.59
N GLU A 110 -18.92 0.60 1.46
CA GLU A 110 -19.04 0.16 2.86
C GLU A 110 -19.52 -1.29 3.07
N GLN A 111 -20.20 -1.88 2.07
CA GLN A 111 -20.79 -3.22 2.18
C GLN A 111 -19.77 -4.37 2.35
N HIS A 112 -18.49 -4.13 2.03
CA HIS A 112 -17.42 -5.11 2.26
C HIS A 112 -17.18 -5.38 3.75
N SER A 113 -17.57 -4.46 4.63
CA SER A 113 -17.53 -4.63 6.09
C SER A 113 -18.31 -5.86 6.56
N LEU A 114 -19.43 -6.19 5.90
CA LEU A 114 -20.27 -7.36 6.22
C LEU A 114 -19.56 -8.70 5.96
N PHE A 115 -18.59 -8.71 5.04
CA PHE A 115 -17.85 -9.89 4.65
C PHE A 115 -16.46 -9.96 5.31
N GLY A 116 -16.03 -8.87 5.97
CA GLY A 116 -14.72 -8.76 6.60
C GLY A 116 -13.58 -8.73 5.60
N GLY A 117 -13.82 -8.16 4.40
CA GLY A 117 -12.87 -8.04 3.31
C GLY A 117 -13.57 -7.74 1.98
N VAL A 118 -12.79 -7.26 0.99
CA VAL A 118 -13.32 -6.92 -0.34
C VAL A 118 -13.80 -8.16 -1.08
N VAL A 119 -15.06 -8.14 -1.54
CA VAL A 119 -15.66 -9.18 -2.38
C VAL A 119 -15.63 -8.72 -3.85
N PRO A 120 -14.83 -9.36 -4.74
CA PRO A 120 -14.56 -8.83 -6.08
C PRO A 120 -15.80 -8.61 -6.96
N GLU A 121 -16.78 -9.51 -6.89
CA GLU A 121 -18.02 -9.41 -7.67
C GLU A 121 -18.89 -8.23 -7.21
N ILE A 122 -19.00 -8.03 -5.90
CA ILE A 122 -19.73 -6.90 -5.32
C ILE A 122 -19.04 -5.60 -5.71
N ALA A 123 -17.70 -5.57 -5.66
CA ALA A 123 -16.93 -4.39 -6.03
C ALA A 123 -17.16 -3.96 -7.47
N SER A 124 -17.07 -4.92 -8.40
CA SER A 124 -17.31 -4.68 -9.82
C SER A 124 -18.71 -4.11 -10.07
N ARG A 125 -19.74 -4.63 -9.39
CA ARG A 125 -21.13 -4.15 -9.54
C ARG A 125 -21.32 -2.72 -9.04
N GLU A 126 -20.66 -2.32 -7.96
CA GLU A 126 -20.77 -0.94 -7.49
C GLU A 126 -20.06 0.05 -8.40
N HIS A 127 -18.89 -0.30 -8.96
CA HIS A 127 -18.24 0.56 -9.95
C HIS A 127 -19.18 0.85 -11.12
N ILE A 128 -19.88 -0.17 -11.64
CA ILE A 128 -20.85 0.00 -12.74
C ILE A 128 -21.94 1.01 -12.37
N LYS A 129 -22.48 0.91 -11.15
CA LYS A 129 -23.55 1.81 -10.68
C LYS A 129 -23.07 3.24 -10.47
N LYS A 130 -21.80 3.43 -10.09
CA LYS A 130 -21.30 4.69 -9.52
C LYS A 130 -20.45 5.51 -10.48
N ILE A 131 -19.74 4.88 -11.41
CA ILE A 131 -18.79 5.56 -12.30
C ILE A 131 -19.45 6.67 -13.12
N ALA A 132 -20.59 6.41 -13.74
CA ALA A 132 -21.27 7.39 -14.58
C ALA A 132 -21.88 8.57 -13.77
N PRO A 133 -22.60 8.34 -12.65
CA PRO A 133 -23.05 9.43 -11.79
C PRO A 133 -21.91 10.28 -11.21
N LEU A 134 -20.80 9.65 -10.80
CA LEU A 134 -19.63 10.37 -10.27
C LEU A 134 -18.99 11.25 -11.34
N CYS A 135 -18.72 10.70 -12.53
CA CYS A 135 -18.15 11.43 -13.64
C CYS A 135 -19.02 12.63 -14.04
N ARG A 136 -20.34 12.40 -14.20
CA ARG A 136 -21.29 13.48 -14.48
C ARG A 136 -21.30 14.53 -13.38
N GLY A 137 -21.36 14.12 -12.11
CA GLY A 137 -21.37 15.06 -10.99
C GLY A 137 -20.10 15.90 -10.90
N VAL A 138 -18.93 15.37 -11.27
CA VAL A 138 -17.68 16.13 -11.32
C VAL A 138 -17.66 17.11 -12.50
N LEU A 139 -18.09 16.70 -13.70
CA LEU A 139 -18.15 17.59 -14.87
C LEU A 139 -19.18 18.72 -14.70
N ASP A 140 -20.37 18.39 -14.17
CA ASP A 140 -21.46 19.34 -14.00
C ASP A 140 -21.11 20.43 -12.97
N ARG A 141 -20.48 20.07 -11.83
CA ARG A 141 -20.14 21.04 -10.78
C ARG A 141 -19.08 22.06 -11.22
N THR A 142 -18.23 21.68 -12.17
CA THR A 142 -17.17 22.55 -12.72
C THR A 142 -17.57 23.17 -14.06
N ALA A 143 -18.79 22.91 -14.54
CA ALA A 143 -19.27 23.29 -15.87
C ALA A 143 -18.29 22.91 -16.99
N THR A 144 -17.58 21.78 -16.83
CA THR A 144 -16.58 21.30 -17.78
C THR A 144 -17.27 20.53 -18.90
N ALA A 145 -17.15 21.01 -20.13
CA ALA A 145 -17.66 20.33 -21.30
C ALA A 145 -16.65 19.28 -21.80
N PRO A 146 -17.10 18.23 -22.51
CA PRO A 146 -16.19 17.24 -23.11
C PRO A 146 -15.05 17.82 -23.95
N ARG A 147 -15.30 18.92 -24.66
CA ARG A 147 -14.30 19.63 -25.48
C ARG A 147 -13.18 20.30 -24.67
N ASP A 148 -13.38 20.47 -23.37
CA ASP A 148 -12.39 21.07 -22.47
C ASP A 148 -11.43 20.00 -21.92
N LEU A 149 -11.75 18.72 -22.11
CA LEU A 149 -10.92 17.59 -21.73
C LEU A 149 -9.88 17.31 -22.83
N SER A 150 -8.63 17.18 -22.39
CA SER A 150 -7.50 16.83 -23.26
C SER A 150 -7.17 15.33 -23.21
N LEU A 151 -7.50 14.66 -22.10
CA LEU A 151 -7.10 13.29 -21.84
C LEU A 151 -8.03 12.66 -20.79
N ILE A 152 -8.26 11.36 -20.94
CA ILE A 152 -8.85 10.51 -19.92
C ILE A 152 -7.75 9.57 -19.41
N ALA A 153 -7.40 9.70 -18.14
CA ALA A 153 -6.47 8.81 -17.45
C ALA A 153 -7.27 7.77 -16.66
N VAL A 154 -7.09 6.49 -16.95
CA VAL A 154 -7.80 5.40 -16.26
C VAL A 154 -6.82 4.39 -15.71
N THR A 155 -7.05 3.94 -14.49
CA THR A 155 -6.21 2.92 -13.86
C THR A 155 -6.36 1.58 -14.57
N ASP A 156 -5.25 0.99 -15.02
CA ASP A 156 -5.24 -0.27 -15.78
C ASP A 156 -4.62 -1.46 -15.02
N SER A 157 -3.83 -1.18 -13.97
CA SER A 157 -3.05 -2.17 -13.24
C SER A 157 -2.34 -1.58 -12.02
N PRO A 158 -1.93 -2.39 -11.03
CA PRO A 158 -2.59 -3.63 -10.62
C PRO A 158 -3.99 -3.36 -10.03
N GLY A 159 -4.78 -4.42 -9.85
CA GLY A 159 -6.12 -4.32 -9.26
C GLY A 159 -6.98 -5.56 -9.49
N LEU A 160 -8.21 -5.53 -8.99
CA LEU A 160 -9.20 -6.57 -9.23
C LEU A 160 -9.65 -6.53 -10.69
N ALA A 161 -9.47 -7.63 -11.42
CA ALA A 161 -9.70 -7.67 -12.88
C ALA A 161 -11.09 -7.18 -13.29
N GLY A 162 -12.14 -7.59 -12.58
CA GLY A 162 -13.51 -7.13 -12.83
C GLY A 162 -13.71 -5.64 -12.59
N ALA A 163 -13.09 -5.10 -11.53
CA ALA A 163 -13.18 -3.70 -11.16
C ALA A 163 -12.42 -2.79 -12.15
N LEU A 164 -11.20 -3.17 -12.53
CA LEU A 164 -10.40 -2.50 -13.57
C LEU A 164 -11.15 -2.46 -14.90
N LEU A 165 -11.75 -3.58 -15.31
CA LEU A 165 -12.47 -3.67 -16.57
C LEU A 165 -13.63 -2.68 -16.66
N VAL A 166 -14.30 -2.37 -15.54
CA VAL A 166 -15.38 -1.37 -15.51
C VAL A 166 -14.85 0.02 -15.82
N GLY A 167 -13.77 0.45 -15.17
CA GLY A 167 -13.14 1.75 -15.41
C GLY A 167 -12.65 1.89 -16.84
N ILE A 168 -11.89 0.89 -17.33
CA ILE A 168 -11.34 0.87 -18.69
C ILE A 168 -12.48 0.92 -19.73
N SER A 169 -13.51 0.09 -19.57
CA SER A 169 -14.64 0.05 -20.50
C SER A 169 -15.40 1.36 -20.54
N TYR A 170 -15.57 2.01 -19.37
CA TYR A 170 -16.19 3.33 -19.30
C TYR A 170 -15.35 4.39 -20.00
N ALA A 171 -14.04 4.45 -19.73
CA ALA A 171 -13.12 5.40 -20.36
C ALA A 171 -13.11 5.25 -21.89
N LEU A 172 -13.07 4.01 -22.40
CA LEU A 172 -13.16 3.74 -23.84
C LEU A 172 -14.53 4.11 -24.42
N GLY A 173 -15.62 3.89 -23.69
CA GLY A 173 -16.95 4.34 -24.09
C GLY A 173 -17.04 5.85 -24.21
N VAL A 174 -16.45 6.59 -23.27
CA VAL A 174 -16.36 8.05 -23.31
C VAL A 174 -15.49 8.51 -24.49
N HIS A 175 -14.34 7.87 -24.72
CA HIS A 175 -13.52 8.12 -25.90
C HIS A 175 -14.30 7.97 -27.22
N CYS A 176 -15.02 6.86 -27.39
CA CYS A 176 -15.83 6.62 -28.57
C CYS A 176 -16.91 7.70 -28.77
N SER A 177 -17.42 8.30 -27.69
CA SER A 177 -18.45 9.33 -27.76
C SER A 177 -17.90 10.75 -27.95
N TRP A 178 -16.76 11.08 -27.34
CA TRP A 178 -16.26 12.46 -27.25
C TRP A 178 -14.96 12.69 -28.03
N GLY A 179 -14.31 11.63 -28.52
CA GLY A 179 -13.03 11.70 -29.21
C GLY A 179 -11.83 12.05 -28.32
N VAL A 180 -12.01 12.12 -27.00
CA VAL A 180 -10.93 12.45 -26.05
C VAL A 180 -9.98 11.27 -25.92
N PRO A 181 -8.65 11.43 -26.09
CA PRO A 181 -7.68 10.34 -25.91
C PRO A 181 -7.75 9.67 -24.53
N VAL A 182 -7.38 8.39 -24.46
CA VAL A 182 -7.35 7.60 -23.21
C VAL A 182 -5.94 7.05 -22.97
N ILE A 183 -5.49 7.10 -21.72
CA ILE A 183 -4.25 6.48 -21.25
C ILE A 183 -4.50 5.55 -20.06
N GLY A 184 -3.81 4.40 -20.08
CA GLY A 184 -3.73 3.49 -18.94
C GLY A 184 -2.67 3.94 -17.94
N VAL A 185 -3.07 4.07 -16.67
CA VAL A 185 -2.20 4.50 -15.57
C VAL A 185 -1.98 3.34 -14.61
N ASN A 186 -0.74 3.15 -14.18
CA ASN A 186 -0.45 2.19 -13.14
C ASN A 186 -0.85 2.78 -11.76
N HIS A 187 -1.67 2.07 -11.01
CA HIS A 187 -2.16 2.45 -9.69
C HIS A 187 -1.03 2.76 -8.69
N LEU A 188 0.05 1.96 -8.70
CA LEU A 188 1.19 2.20 -7.82
C LEU A 188 2.01 3.42 -8.25
N GLU A 189 2.13 3.65 -9.56
CA GLU A 189 2.71 4.90 -10.06
C GLU A 189 1.90 6.10 -9.57
N GLY A 190 0.56 6.04 -9.66
CA GLY A 190 -0.34 7.05 -9.11
C GLY A 190 -0.07 7.35 -7.63
N HIS A 191 0.08 6.30 -6.80
CA HIS A 191 0.46 6.44 -5.39
C HIS A 191 1.85 7.06 -5.17
N ILE A 192 2.83 6.72 -6.02
CA ILE A 192 4.19 7.24 -5.89
C ILE A 192 4.24 8.73 -6.25
N VAL A 193 3.55 9.12 -7.32
CA VAL A 193 3.61 10.50 -7.84
C VAL A 193 2.63 11.44 -7.14
N SER A 194 1.60 10.96 -6.46
CA SER A 194 0.62 11.83 -5.78
C SER A 194 1.26 12.76 -4.74
N VAL A 195 2.37 12.36 -4.13
CA VAL A 195 3.12 13.19 -3.17
C VAL A 195 3.62 14.50 -3.79
N THR A 196 3.82 14.56 -5.11
CA THR A 196 4.27 15.77 -5.80
C THR A 196 3.17 16.82 -5.92
N LEU A 197 1.89 16.42 -5.81
CA LEU A 197 0.75 17.33 -5.79
C LEU A 197 0.74 18.17 -4.50
N GLU A 198 1.05 17.55 -3.36
CA GLU A 198 1.11 18.22 -2.06
C GLU A 198 2.48 18.83 -1.78
N ASN A 199 3.54 18.33 -2.43
CA ASN A 199 4.92 18.79 -2.24
C ASN A 199 5.56 19.16 -3.59
N PRO A 200 5.19 20.32 -4.20
CA PRO A 200 5.74 20.73 -5.50
C PRO A 200 7.26 20.95 -5.51
N ALA A 201 7.87 21.15 -4.33
CA ALA A 201 9.30 21.30 -4.17
C ALA A 201 10.06 19.97 -4.12
N LEU A 202 9.38 18.81 -4.09
CA LEU A 202 10.01 17.51 -4.07
C LEU A 202 10.79 17.29 -5.38
N GLN A 203 12.07 16.98 -5.26
CA GLN A 203 12.96 16.70 -6.38
C GLN A 203 13.34 15.23 -6.42
N PHE A 204 13.54 14.72 -7.63
CA PHE A 204 14.16 13.41 -7.82
C PHE A 204 15.67 13.47 -7.54
N PRO A 205 16.31 12.38 -7.09
CA PRO A 205 15.68 11.12 -6.71
C PRO A 205 15.11 11.17 -5.28
N PHE A 206 14.09 10.36 -5.02
CA PHE A 206 13.57 10.13 -3.66
C PHE A 206 13.24 8.65 -3.43
N VAL A 207 13.02 8.28 -2.17
CA VAL A 207 12.55 6.96 -1.78
C VAL A 207 11.06 7.05 -1.43
N ALA A 208 10.25 6.21 -2.07
CA ALA A 208 8.82 6.13 -1.81
C ALA A 208 8.49 4.82 -1.07
N LEU A 209 7.90 4.94 0.13
CA LEU A 209 7.31 3.81 0.84
C LEU A 209 5.80 3.81 0.59
N VAL A 210 5.33 2.90 -0.24
CA VAL A 210 3.90 2.70 -0.53
C VAL A 210 3.34 1.71 0.49
N VAL A 211 2.41 2.16 1.33
CA VAL A 211 1.73 1.34 2.35
C VAL A 211 0.22 1.53 2.23
N SER A 212 -0.47 0.51 1.72
CA SER A 212 -1.93 0.48 1.60
C SER A 212 -2.48 -0.85 2.14
N GLY A 213 -3.80 -1.06 1.99
CA GLY A 213 -4.46 -2.32 2.33
C GLY A 213 -3.82 -3.52 1.62
N GLY A 214 -3.56 -3.40 0.31
CA GLY A 214 -3.03 -4.48 -0.53
C GLY A 214 -1.56 -4.35 -0.94
N HIS A 215 -0.89 -3.24 -0.61
CA HIS A 215 0.49 -3.02 -1.04
C HIS A 215 1.39 -2.58 0.11
N THR A 216 2.59 -3.16 0.16
CA THR A 216 3.67 -2.66 1.01
C THR A 216 4.97 -2.82 0.26
N ALA A 217 5.52 -1.72 -0.24
CA ALA A 217 6.70 -1.72 -1.09
C ALA A 217 7.51 -0.43 -0.96
N LEU A 218 8.83 -0.57 -1.12
CA LEU A 218 9.80 0.51 -1.09
C LEU A 218 10.40 0.68 -2.48
N TYR A 219 10.34 1.90 -3.01
CA TYR A 219 10.84 2.24 -4.34
C TYR A 219 11.91 3.32 -4.26
N HIS A 220 12.98 3.15 -5.04
CA HIS A 220 13.86 4.25 -5.43
C HIS A 220 13.30 4.88 -6.70
N VAL A 221 12.96 6.16 -6.62
CA VAL A 221 12.29 6.91 -7.68
C VAL A 221 13.29 7.90 -8.26
N ALA A 222 13.84 7.58 -9.42
CA ALA A 222 14.85 8.41 -10.10
C ALA A 222 14.23 9.47 -11.01
N GLY A 223 12.97 9.27 -11.42
CA GLY A 223 12.21 10.17 -12.27
C GLY A 223 10.85 9.57 -12.58
N TYR A 224 10.00 10.32 -13.30
CA TYR A 224 8.74 9.79 -13.82
C TYR A 224 9.01 8.60 -14.75
N GLY A 225 8.34 7.47 -14.47
CA GLY A 225 8.53 6.21 -15.19
C GLY A 225 9.81 5.44 -14.82
N ASP A 226 10.67 5.96 -13.95
CA ASP A 226 11.91 5.30 -13.50
C ASP A 226 11.81 4.96 -11.99
N TYR A 227 11.20 3.80 -11.73
CA TYR A 227 10.95 3.28 -10.39
C TYR A 227 11.64 1.93 -10.21
N ARG A 228 12.61 1.87 -9.29
CA ARG A 228 13.27 0.63 -8.90
C ARG A 228 12.73 0.13 -7.56
N CYS A 229 12.06 -1.02 -7.55
CA CYS A 229 11.65 -1.68 -6.31
C CYS A 229 12.89 -2.12 -5.50
N LEU A 230 13.04 -1.58 -4.29
CA LEU A 230 14.09 -1.92 -3.32
C LEU A 230 13.69 -3.08 -2.42
N GLY A 231 12.38 -3.24 -2.22
CA GLY A 231 11.81 -4.35 -1.47
C GLY A 231 10.30 -4.26 -1.42
N ARG A 232 9.63 -5.41 -1.29
CA ARG A 232 8.18 -5.50 -1.15
C ARG A 232 7.79 -6.55 -0.14
N THR A 233 6.54 -6.53 0.32
CA THR A 233 6.04 -7.65 1.12
C THR A 233 6.10 -8.94 0.32
N ILE A 234 6.55 -10.01 0.97
CA ILE A 234 6.52 -11.38 0.42
C ILE A 234 5.29 -12.16 0.89
N ASP A 235 4.51 -11.58 1.81
CA ASP A 235 3.28 -12.16 2.35
C ASP A 235 2.17 -11.09 2.48
N ASP A 236 1.68 -10.81 3.69
CA ASP A 236 0.63 -9.84 3.97
C ASP A 236 1.18 -8.42 3.77
N ALA A 237 0.38 -7.52 3.20
CA ALA A 237 0.66 -6.09 3.28
C ALA A 237 0.45 -5.58 4.73
N ALA A 238 1.03 -4.44 5.08
CA ALA A 238 0.88 -3.86 6.40
C ALA A 238 -0.58 -3.52 6.73
N GLY A 239 -1.33 -2.96 5.77
CA GLY A 239 -2.77 -2.70 5.93
C GLY A 239 -3.56 -3.98 6.16
N GLU A 240 -3.32 -5.02 5.36
CA GLU A 240 -3.93 -6.34 5.56
C GLU A 240 -3.57 -6.96 6.92
N ALA A 241 -2.35 -6.76 7.41
CA ALA A 241 -1.95 -7.21 8.74
C ALA A 241 -2.74 -6.50 9.85
N PHE A 242 -2.99 -5.19 9.72
CA PHE A 242 -3.90 -4.46 10.62
C PHE A 242 -5.31 -5.06 10.56
N ASP A 243 -5.87 -5.28 9.37
CA ASP A 243 -7.23 -5.82 9.23
C ASP A 243 -7.38 -7.21 9.85
N LYS A 244 -6.41 -8.10 9.61
CA LYS A 244 -6.41 -9.46 10.16
C LYS A 244 -6.27 -9.46 11.67
N VAL A 245 -5.39 -8.63 12.22
CA VAL A 245 -5.24 -8.50 13.68
C VAL A 245 -6.47 -7.87 14.31
N GLY A 246 -7.03 -6.84 13.69
CA GLY A 246 -8.20 -6.15 14.22
C GLY A 246 -9.41 -7.08 14.32
N LYS A 247 -9.60 -7.94 13.32
CA LYS A 247 -10.60 -9.01 13.37
C LYS A 247 -10.40 -9.97 14.56
N LEU A 248 -9.16 -10.31 14.92
CA LEU A 248 -8.86 -11.13 16.10
C LEU A 248 -9.19 -10.41 17.42
N LEU A 249 -9.06 -9.08 17.46
CA LEU A 249 -9.38 -8.25 18.62
C LEU A 249 -10.88 -7.87 18.70
N GLY A 250 -11.67 -8.27 17.69
CA GLY A 250 -13.10 -8.03 17.60
C GLY A 250 -13.48 -6.69 16.98
N PHE A 251 -12.57 -6.04 16.23
CA PHE A 251 -12.86 -4.84 15.46
C PHE A 251 -13.51 -5.17 14.10
N GLY A 252 -14.28 -4.22 13.59
CA GLY A 252 -14.85 -4.29 12.24
C GLY A 252 -13.80 -4.09 11.14
N TYR A 253 -14.21 -4.34 9.89
CA TYR A 253 -13.40 -4.10 8.70
C TYR A 253 -13.80 -2.78 8.01
N PRO A 254 -12.85 -1.94 7.56
CA PRO A 254 -11.41 -2.02 7.78
C PRO A 254 -11.01 -1.70 9.24
N ALA A 255 -9.96 -2.35 9.75
CA ALA A 255 -9.62 -2.30 11.17
C ALA A 255 -8.47 -1.35 11.52
N GLY A 256 -7.75 -0.80 10.54
CA GLY A 256 -6.59 0.07 10.78
C GLY A 256 -6.89 1.24 11.72
N ARG A 257 -7.98 1.99 11.47
CA ARG A 257 -8.39 3.13 12.32
C ARG A 257 -8.82 2.70 13.72
N ALA A 258 -9.50 1.55 13.84
CA ALA A 258 -9.92 1.02 15.14
C ALA A 258 -8.71 0.61 15.99
N ILE A 259 -7.69 0.00 15.37
CA ILE A 259 -6.43 -0.33 16.05
C ILE A 259 -5.71 0.94 16.49
N GLU A 260 -5.64 1.98 15.66
CA GLU A 260 -5.00 3.24 16.02
C GLU A 260 -5.67 3.90 17.23
N GLN A 261 -7.00 3.96 17.23
CA GLN A 261 -7.78 4.53 18.33
C GLN A 261 -7.58 3.73 19.63
N GLU A 262 -7.62 2.40 19.55
CA GLU A 262 -7.40 1.53 20.71
C GLU A 262 -5.95 1.66 21.23
N ALA A 263 -4.97 1.73 20.33
CA ALA A 263 -3.57 1.93 20.68
C ALA A 263 -3.34 3.27 21.39
N ALA A 264 -4.00 4.34 20.94
CA ALA A 264 -3.91 5.67 21.54
C ALA A 264 -4.51 5.73 22.96
N ALA A 265 -5.45 4.83 23.28
CA ALA A 265 -6.03 4.71 24.63
C ALA A 265 -5.10 3.99 25.63
N CYS A 266 -3.99 3.38 25.17
CA CYS A 266 -3.07 2.66 26.03
C CYS A 266 -2.24 3.60 26.90
N VAL A 267 -2.43 3.53 28.22
CA VAL A 267 -1.65 4.30 29.21
C VAL A 267 -0.39 3.58 29.69
N SER A 268 -0.25 2.29 29.39
CA SER A 268 0.91 1.50 29.82
C SER A 268 2.18 1.87 29.05
N ALA A 269 3.30 1.94 29.76
CA ALA A 269 4.63 2.06 29.16
C ALA A 269 5.15 0.72 28.63
N ASP A 270 4.48 -0.39 28.97
CA ASP A 270 4.87 -1.72 28.55
C ASP A 270 4.72 -1.93 27.04
N ARG A 271 5.38 -2.97 26.55
CA ARG A 271 5.34 -3.40 25.16
C ARG A 271 5.41 -4.92 25.07
N ILE A 272 4.49 -5.51 24.32
CA ILE A 272 4.52 -6.92 23.96
C ILE A 272 5.44 -7.08 22.75
N GLY A 273 6.48 -7.90 22.89
CA GLY A 273 7.41 -8.19 21.81
C GLY A 273 6.80 -9.17 20.80
N PHE A 274 6.44 -8.69 19.61
CA PHE A 274 6.01 -9.55 18.51
C PHE A 274 7.17 -9.89 17.57
N PRO A 275 7.20 -11.13 17.03
CA PRO A 275 8.19 -11.51 16.04
C PRO A 275 7.94 -10.74 14.74
N VAL A 276 8.90 -9.89 14.39
CA VAL A 276 8.98 -9.30 13.06
C VAL A 276 10.04 -10.06 12.29
N ALA A 277 9.67 -10.61 11.14
CA ALA A 277 10.62 -11.31 10.27
C ALA A 277 11.72 -10.33 9.81
N ARG A 278 12.93 -10.55 10.31
CA ARG A 278 14.15 -9.93 9.79
C ARG A 278 14.60 -10.75 8.58
N LEU A 279 13.97 -10.48 7.44
CA LEU A 279 14.36 -11.07 6.15
C LEU A 279 15.81 -10.70 5.82
N ASP A 280 16.47 -11.59 5.06
CA ASP A 280 17.90 -11.52 4.77
C ASP A 280 18.32 -10.13 4.25
N THR A 281 19.48 -9.67 4.71
CA THR A 281 20.00 -8.30 4.61
C THR A 281 20.22 -7.73 3.21
N ARG A 282 19.99 -8.53 2.16
CA ARG A 282 20.28 -8.14 0.77
C ARG A 282 19.14 -7.37 0.09
N ASN A 283 17.90 -7.61 0.51
CA ASN A 283 16.72 -6.93 -0.02
C ASN A 283 15.93 -6.26 1.13
N SER A 284 15.32 -5.11 0.88
CA SER A 284 14.49 -4.40 1.87
C SER A 284 13.06 -4.96 1.94
N ASP A 285 12.90 -6.27 1.70
CA ASP A 285 11.60 -6.95 1.64
C ASP A 285 10.89 -6.98 3.00
N PHE A 286 9.56 -7.02 3.00
CA PHE A 286 8.69 -7.00 4.19
C PHE A 286 8.01 -8.35 4.44
N SER A 287 7.64 -8.65 5.69
CA SER A 287 6.83 -9.81 6.05
C SER A 287 6.11 -9.54 7.36
N PHE A 288 4.79 -9.73 7.35
CA PHE A 288 3.86 -9.49 8.45
C PHE A 288 2.99 -10.69 8.79
N SER A 289 3.00 -11.77 8.00
CA SER A 289 2.20 -12.99 8.29
C SER A 289 2.51 -13.63 9.66
N GLY A 290 3.78 -13.55 10.10
CA GLY A 290 4.21 -14.03 11.41
C GLY A 290 3.61 -13.23 12.58
N LEU A 291 3.37 -11.93 12.39
CA LEU A 291 2.77 -11.05 13.40
C LEU A 291 1.35 -11.51 13.75
N LYS A 292 0.52 -11.75 12.72
CA LYS A 292 -0.84 -12.28 12.90
C LYS A 292 -0.83 -13.56 13.73
N THR A 293 0.05 -14.51 13.39
CA THR A 293 0.12 -15.80 14.08
C THR A 293 0.53 -15.64 15.54
N ALA A 294 1.49 -14.76 15.82
CA ALA A 294 1.92 -14.47 17.19
C ALA A 294 0.80 -13.82 18.02
N VAL A 295 0.08 -12.85 17.45
CA VAL A 295 -1.07 -12.20 18.11
C VAL A 295 -2.17 -13.22 18.38
N MET A 296 -2.52 -14.05 17.38
CA MET A 296 -3.55 -15.08 17.53
C MET A 296 -3.22 -16.07 18.65
N ASN A 297 -1.96 -16.52 18.74
CA ASN A 297 -1.53 -17.46 19.78
C ASN A 297 -1.60 -16.82 21.17
N LEU A 298 -1.14 -15.57 21.30
CA LEU A 298 -1.20 -14.82 22.56
C LEU A 298 -2.64 -14.62 23.03
N VAL A 299 -3.54 -14.18 22.14
CA VAL A 299 -4.96 -13.98 22.45
C VAL A 299 -5.61 -15.29 22.90
N ARG A 300 -5.35 -16.39 22.19
CA ARG A 300 -5.88 -17.72 22.56
C ARG A 300 -5.36 -18.21 23.91
N GLN A 301 -4.07 -17.98 24.19
CA GLN A 301 -3.48 -18.36 25.46
C GLN A 301 -4.11 -17.58 26.62
N GLN A 302 -4.18 -16.25 26.53
CA GLN A 302 -4.80 -15.42 27.57
C GLN A 302 -6.28 -15.79 27.81
N GLN A 303 -7.03 -16.07 26.74
CA GLN A 303 -8.41 -16.54 26.85
C GLN A 303 -8.51 -17.92 27.53
N ALA A 304 -7.61 -18.85 27.20
CA ALA A 304 -7.56 -20.18 27.84
C ALA A 304 -7.20 -20.09 29.32
N ASP A 305 -6.35 -19.12 29.69
CA ASP A 305 -5.96 -18.83 31.07
C ASP A 305 -7.03 -18.03 31.83
N GLY A 306 -8.15 -17.67 31.18
CA GLY A 306 -9.23 -16.87 31.78
C GLY A 306 -8.86 -15.40 32.02
N ALA A 307 -7.77 -14.92 31.44
CA ALA A 307 -7.31 -13.54 31.56
C ALA A 307 -8.12 -12.61 30.64
N GLU A 308 -8.38 -11.40 31.14
CA GLU A 308 -8.96 -10.34 30.31
C GLU A 308 -7.90 -9.80 29.35
N LEU A 309 -8.28 -9.61 28.08
CA LEU A 309 -7.37 -9.09 27.06
C LEU A 309 -7.19 -7.58 27.26
N ASP A 310 -5.97 -7.14 27.54
CA ASP A 310 -5.59 -5.72 27.45
C ASP A 310 -5.50 -5.30 25.97
N LYS A 311 -6.66 -5.04 25.38
CA LYS A 311 -6.79 -4.63 23.98
C LYS A 311 -5.98 -3.36 23.66
N PRO A 312 -5.95 -2.32 24.52
CA PRO A 312 -5.08 -1.16 24.31
C PRO A 312 -3.59 -1.53 24.19
N LEU A 313 -3.06 -2.33 25.13
CA LEU A 313 -1.66 -2.75 25.08
C LEU A 313 -1.35 -3.61 23.86
N LEU A 314 -2.25 -4.51 23.49
CA LEU A 314 -2.12 -5.35 22.29
C LEU A 314 -2.13 -4.51 21.01
N ALA A 315 -3.10 -3.61 20.85
CA ALA A 315 -3.23 -2.73 19.69
C ALA A 315 -1.99 -1.84 19.53
N LYS A 316 -1.54 -1.20 20.62
CA LYS A 316 -0.29 -0.41 20.65
C LYS A 316 0.91 -1.25 20.23
N SER A 317 1.08 -2.43 20.82
CA SER A 317 2.24 -3.30 20.55
C SER A 317 2.27 -3.79 19.10
N VAL A 318 1.11 -4.07 18.50
CA VAL A 318 0.97 -4.44 17.08
C VAL A 318 1.31 -3.26 16.17
N GLN A 319 0.73 -2.08 16.43
CA GLN A 319 1.00 -0.87 15.67
C GLN A 319 2.49 -0.53 15.69
N GLU A 320 3.11 -0.52 16.87
CA GLU A 320 4.54 -0.28 17.01
C GLU A 320 5.38 -1.32 16.28
N ALA A 321 5.02 -2.61 16.32
CA ALA A 321 5.74 -3.65 15.58
C ALA A 321 5.70 -3.42 14.06
N ILE A 322 4.54 -3.06 13.51
CA ILE A 322 4.40 -2.76 12.07
C ILE A 322 5.17 -1.49 11.70
N VAL A 323 4.96 -0.40 12.44
CA VAL A 323 5.61 0.90 12.18
C VAL A 323 7.13 0.81 12.31
N ASP A 324 7.65 0.16 13.35
CA ASP A 324 9.09 -0.02 13.53
C ASP A 324 9.71 -0.79 12.35
N THR A 325 9.00 -1.78 11.81
CA THR A 325 9.45 -2.55 10.65
C THR A 325 9.53 -1.68 9.39
N LEU A 326 8.49 -0.89 9.15
CA LEU A 326 8.40 0.02 8.02
C LEU A 326 9.50 1.09 8.10
N ALA A 327 9.61 1.78 9.24
CA ALA A 327 10.57 2.84 9.47
C ALA A 327 12.02 2.32 9.40
N THR A 328 12.31 1.19 10.03
CA THR A 328 13.67 0.60 10.01
C THR A 328 14.14 0.28 8.59
N LYS A 329 13.24 -0.15 7.71
CA LYS A 329 13.59 -0.48 6.32
C LYS A 329 13.64 0.74 5.41
N ALA A 330 12.79 1.73 5.65
CA ALA A 330 12.79 2.97 4.88
C ALA A 330 13.98 3.88 5.19
N LEU A 331 14.50 3.84 6.42
CA LEU A 331 15.63 4.69 6.87
C LEU A 331 17.03 4.07 6.67
N ARG A 332 17.11 2.81 6.22
CA ARG A 332 18.37 2.12 5.94
C ARG A 332 18.88 2.46 4.54
#